data_AF-C0Z4N6-F1
#
_entry.id   AF-C0Z4N6-F1
#
_cell.length_a   1.000
_cell.length_b   1.000
_cell.length_c   1.000
_cell.angle_alpha   90.00
_cell.angle_beta   90.00
_cell.angle_gamma   90.00
#
_symmetry.space_group_name_H-M   'P 1'
#
loop_
_entity.id
_entity.type
_entity.pdbx_description
1 polymer ?
#
loop_
_entity_poly.entity_id
_entity_poly.type
_entity_poly.pdbx_seq_one_letter_code
_entity_poly.pdbx_strand_id
1 'polypeptide(L)'
;MKINLKKTSVRLAALGLATAISLSGALVVSANENPTQKTVAQNQELYAGTYKKLSASEALADKAVKAAIDNVYAQFSETKSYEISAYQDVVSKGEYDKYVIRLEKDSKNFFHFAIDSKTGNLSYTIQSLDAATVLSYPNVKPGVDKFYASHPEAKSYVISSANIVDNFVGKFSRYNLTFTGKDPKQSITIGIDAKTGEIIPTKKQEN
;
A
#
# COMPACT_ATOMS: atom_id res chain seq x y z
N MET A 1 -25.99 -8.70 -24.32
CA MET A 1 -26.12 -8.50 -22.86
C MET A 1 -24.71 -8.26 -22.32
N LYS A 2 -24.37 -7.02 -21.91
CA LYS A 2 -23.02 -6.64 -21.46
C LYS A 2 -22.85 -7.08 -20.00
N ILE A 3 -21.91 -7.98 -19.73
CA ILE A 3 -21.54 -8.36 -18.37
C ILE A 3 -20.60 -7.28 -17.83
N ASN A 4 -21.14 -6.39 -16.98
CA ASN A 4 -20.33 -5.45 -16.20
C ASN A 4 -19.65 -6.23 -15.08
N LEU A 5 -18.40 -6.66 -15.30
CA LEU A 5 -17.52 -7.15 -14.24
C LEU A 5 -17.19 -5.95 -13.32
N LYS A 6 -17.93 -5.83 -12.21
CA LYS A 6 -17.56 -4.93 -11.12
C LYS A 6 -16.16 -5.33 -10.62
N LYS A 7 -15.25 -4.36 -10.56
CA LYS A 7 -13.92 -4.50 -9.95
C LYS A 7 -14.12 -5.07 -8.54
N THR A 8 -13.80 -6.34 -8.38
CA THR A 8 -13.80 -7.01 -7.09
C THR A 8 -12.45 -6.73 -6.48
N SER A 9 -12.40 -6.12 -5.29
CA SER A 9 -11.16 -5.90 -4.56
C SER A 9 -10.56 -7.25 -4.22
N VAL A 10 -9.61 -7.70 -5.03
CA VAL A 10 -8.82 -8.88 -4.71
C VAL A 10 -7.86 -8.45 -3.62
N ARG A 11 -8.18 -8.81 -2.37
CA ARG A 11 -7.20 -8.77 -1.29
C ARG A 11 -6.07 -9.72 -1.67
N LEU A 12 -4.82 -9.29 -1.56
CA LEU A 12 -3.67 -10.21 -1.55
C LEU A 12 -3.87 -11.15 -0.35
N ALA A 13 -4.57 -12.26 -0.56
CA ALA A 13 -4.51 -13.36 0.39
C ALA A 13 -3.06 -13.81 0.41
N ALA A 14 -2.48 -13.90 1.61
CA ALA A 14 -1.17 -14.49 1.83
C ALA A 14 -1.22 -15.95 1.36
N LEU A 15 -1.00 -16.18 0.07
CA LEU A 15 -0.76 -17.50 -0.49
C LEU A 15 0.60 -17.91 0.05
N GLY A 16 0.58 -18.69 1.13
CA GLY A 16 1.75 -19.39 1.62
C GLY A 16 2.39 -20.15 0.46
N LEU A 17 3.71 -20.02 0.33
CA LEU A 17 4.51 -20.80 -0.60
C LEU A 17 4.25 -22.29 -0.36
N ALA A 18 3.36 -22.89 -1.17
CA ALA A 18 3.41 -24.31 -1.43
C ALA A 18 4.37 -24.49 -2.61
N THR A 19 5.59 -24.90 -2.30
CA THR A 19 6.61 -25.31 -3.26
C THR A 19 6.08 -26.49 -4.08
N ALA A 20 5.67 -26.22 -5.31
CA ALA A 20 5.55 -27.23 -6.35
C ALA A 20 6.63 -26.96 -7.40
N ILE A 21 7.72 -27.71 -7.30
CA ILE A 21 8.76 -27.76 -8.33
C ILE A 21 8.19 -28.53 -9.51
N SER A 22 7.99 -27.86 -10.65
CA SER A 22 8.01 -28.52 -11.95
C SER A 22 8.92 -27.72 -12.88
N LEU A 23 10.14 -28.23 -13.07
CA LEU A 23 11.06 -27.79 -14.11
C LEU A 23 10.44 -28.10 -15.49
N SER A 24 10.18 -27.06 -16.28
CA SER A 24 10.34 -27.14 -17.74
C SER A 24 10.27 -25.75 -18.37
N GLY A 25 11.32 -25.38 -19.11
CA GLY A 25 11.29 -24.29 -20.10
C GLY A 25 11.78 -22.94 -19.58
N ALA A 26 13.08 -22.70 -19.73
CA ALA A 26 13.65 -21.37 -19.62
C ALA A 26 12.99 -20.41 -20.63
N LEU A 27 12.20 -19.47 -20.13
CA LEU A 27 11.97 -18.19 -20.79
C LEU A 27 12.45 -17.12 -19.82
N VAL A 28 13.67 -16.65 -20.09
CA VAL A 28 14.22 -15.43 -19.49
C VAL A 28 13.33 -14.29 -19.97
N VAL A 29 12.29 -13.98 -19.22
CA VAL A 29 11.59 -12.70 -19.34
C VAL A 29 12.47 -11.71 -18.63
N SER A 30 13.28 -10.98 -19.40
CA SER A 30 13.89 -9.74 -18.97
C SER A 30 12.78 -8.86 -18.39
N ALA A 31 12.83 -8.64 -17.09
CA ALA A 31 11.97 -7.66 -16.44
C ALA A 31 12.32 -6.30 -17.05
N ASN A 32 11.44 -5.77 -17.89
CA ASN A 32 11.59 -4.44 -18.47
C ASN A 32 11.62 -3.44 -17.32
N GLU A 33 12.81 -2.90 -17.03
CA GLU A 33 12.94 -1.62 -16.35
C GLU A 33 12.13 -0.60 -17.16
N ASN A 34 11.33 0.23 -16.47
CA ASN A 34 10.64 1.33 -17.14
C ASN A 34 11.73 2.32 -17.62
N PRO A 35 11.83 2.63 -18.93
CA PRO A 35 12.92 3.45 -19.50
C PRO A 35 13.00 4.89 -18.96
N THR A 36 12.12 5.30 -18.04
CA THR A 36 12.09 6.63 -17.42
C THR A 36 12.78 6.70 -16.05
N GLN A 37 13.35 5.60 -15.53
CA GLN A 37 14.02 5.62 -14.22
C GLN A 37 15.31 6.45 -14.26
N LYS A 38 15.32 7.57 -13.54
CA LYS A 38 16.52 8.39 -13.33
C LYS A 38 17.36 7.79 -12.21
N THR A 39 18.59 7.41 -12.52
CA THR A 39 19.63 7.09 -11.51
C THR A 39 20.11 8.40 -10.87
N VAL A 40 19.72 8.66 -9.62
CA VAL A 40 20.23 9.79 -8.84
C VAL A 40 21.19 9.27 -7.78
N ALA A 41 22.42 9.82 -7.73
CA ALA A 41 23.41 9.51 -6.72
C ALA A 41 22.88 9.84 -5.31
N GLN A 42 23.00 8.89 -4.38
CA GLN A 42 22.38 8.96 -3.05
C GLN A 42 23.36 9.54 -2.02
N ASN A 43 23.00 10.66 -1.39
CA ASN A 43 23.56 11.05 -0.11
C ASN A 43 23.19 9.99 0.94
N GLN A 44 24.14 9.65 1.83
CA GLN A 44 24.04 8.58 2.84
C GLN A 44 23.07 8.86 4.00
N GLU A 45 22.02 9.66 3.80
CA GLU A 45 21.02 9.90 4.85
C GLU A 45 20.04 8.73 4.91
N LEU A 46 19.89 8.14 6.10
CA LEU A 46 18.96 7.02 6.31
C LEU A 46 17.53 7.54 6.42
N TYR A 47 16.64 7.01 5.59
CA TYR A 47 15.21 7.25 5.70
C TYR A 47 14.68 6.67 7.02
N ALA A 48 13.92 7.48 7.75
CA ALA A 48 13.38 7.12 9.08
C ALA A 48 14.45 6.58 10.06
N GLY A 49 15.70 7.01 9.91
CA GLY A 49 16.82 6.65 10.79
C GLY A 49 17.35 5.22 10.65
N THR A 50 16.74 4.38 9.81
CA THR A 50 17.09 2.94 9.70
C THR A 50 17.25 2.45 8.26
N TYR A 51 16.60 3.10 7.29
CA TYR A 51 16.53 2.59 5.94
C TYR A 51 17.49 3.28 4.98
N LYS A 52 18.34 2.50 4.32
CA LYS A 52 19.14 2.94 3.18
C LYS A 52 18.28 2.90 1.92
N LYS A 53 18.21 4.01 1.17
CA LYS A 53 17.56 4.00 -0.16
C LYS A 53 18.37 3.11 -1.10
N LEU A 54 17.69 2.36 -1.97
CA LEU A 54 18.30 1.56 -3.04
C LEU A 54 17.85 2.09 -4.40
N SER A 55 18.66 1.87 -5.43
CA SER A 55 18.17 1.97 -6.80
C SER A 55 17.17 0.85 -7.09
N ALA A 56 16.33 1.05 -8.11
CA ALA A 56 15.34 0.04 -8.48
C ALA A 56 15.99 -1.27 -8.94
N SER A 57 17.10 -1.20 -9.68
CA SER A 57 17.84 -2.38 -10.15
C SER A 57 18.46 -3.16 -9.00
N GLU A 58 19.03 -2.48 -8.00
CA GLU A 58 19.53 -3.12 -6.77
C GLU A 58 18.41 -3.85 -6.01
N ALA A 59 17.23 -3.22 -5.91
CA ALA A 59 16.08 -3.85 -5.26
C ALA A 59 15.57 -5.06 -6.03
N LEU A 60 15.45 -4.96 -7.37
CA LEU A 60 14.94 -6.03 -8.23
C LEU A 60 15.90 -7.23 -8.36
N ALA A 61 17.16 -7.07 -7.96
CA ALA A 61 18.10 -8.18 -7.85
C ALA A 61 17.76 -9.15 -6.68
N ASP A 62 17.03 -8.68 -5.64
CA ASP A 62 16.53 -9.54 -4.58
C ASP A 62 15.27 -10.29 -5.03
N LYS A 63 15.30 -11.63 -4.94
CA LYS A 63 14.22 -12.50 -5.41
C LYS A 63 12.89 -12.26 -4.69
N ALA A 64 12.91 -11.94 -3.40
CA ALA A 64 11.70 -11.68 -2.62
C ALA A 64 11.07 -10.34 -3.03
N VAL A 65 11.90 -9.31 -3.22
CA VAL A 65 11.45 -8.01 -3.73
C VAL A 65 10.84 -8.16 -5.11
N LYS A 66 11.53 -8.85 -6.03
CA LYS A 66 11.02 -9.07 -7.38
C LYS A 66 9.69 -9.82 -7.37
N ALA A 67 9.59 -10.92 -6.62
CA ALA A 67 8.35 -11.70 -6.54
C ALA A 67 7.19 -10.89 -5.95
N ALA A 68 7.44 -10.06 -4.93
CA ALA A 68 6.44 -9.17 -4.35
C ALA A 68 5.93 -8.13 -5.38
N ILE A 69 6.84 -7.49 -6.13
CA ILE A 69 6.48 -6.55 -7.19
C ILE A 69 5.67 -7.24 -8.30
N ASP A 70 6.12 -8.41 -8.76
CA ASP A 70 5.42 -9.17 -9.80
C ASP A 70 3.98 -9.53 -9.36
N ASN A 71 3.78 -9.88 -8.09
CA ASN A 71 2.46 -10.15 -7.52
C ASN A 71 1.57 -8.89 -7.48
N VAL A 72 2.13 -7.74 -7.14
CA VAL A 72 1.41 -6.45 -7.19
C VAL A 72 1.02 -6.13 -8.63
N TYR A 73 1.93 -6.30 -9.59
CA TYR A 73 1.68 -6.07 -11.02
C TYR A 73 0.63 -7.00 -11.62
N ALA A 74 0.53 -8.24 -11.12
CA ALA A 74 -0.48 -9.20 -11.56
C ALA A 74 -1.90 -8.77 -11.14
N GLN A 75 -2.04 -8.11 -9.99
CA GLN A 75 -3.33 -7.71 -9.44
C GLN A 75 -3.70 -6.25 -9.77
N PHE A 76 -2.70 -5.39 -9.89
CA PHE A 76 -2.82 -3.94 -10.09
C PHE A 76 -1.91 -3.50 -11.24
N SER A 77 -2.26 -3.91 -12.46
CA SER A 77 -1.42 -3.71 -13.66
C SER A 77 -1.02 -2.25 -13.94
N GLU A 78 -1.80 -1.28 -13.48
CA GLU A 78 -1.52 0.15 -13.57
C GLU A 78 -0.22 0.55 -12.86
N THR A 79 0.15 -0.18 -11.80
CA THR A 79 1.35 0.09 -11.00
C THR A 79 2.65 -0.23 -11.76
N LYS A 80 2.59 -0.97 -12.87
CA LYS A 80 3.75 -1.18 -13.77
C LYS A 80 4.34 0.12 -14.31
N SER A 81 3.53 1.17 -14.38
CA SER A 81 3.95 2.49 -14.85
C SER A 81 4.54 3.37 -13.74
N TYR A 82 4.50 2.92 -12.49
CA TYR A 82 4.88 3.73 -11.34
C TYR A 82 6.40 3.69 -11.12
N GLU A 83 6.94 4.73 -10.49
CA GLU A 83 8.33 4.77 -10.07
C GLU A 83 8.53 3.83 -8.87
N ILE A 84 9.63 3.08 -8.89
CA ILE A 84 10.05 2.20 -7.79
C ILE A 84 11.00 2.98 -6.89
N SER A 85 10.56 3.30 -5.69
CA SER A 85 11.43 3.72 -4.58
C SER A 85 11.58 2.57 -3.59
N ALA A 86 12.80 2.09 -3.44
CA ALA A 86 13.12 0.97 -2.56
C ALA A 86 14.02 1.41 -1.41
N TYR A 87 13.77 0.83 -0.24
CA TYR A 87 14.45 1.15 1.00
C TYR A 87 14.77 -0.16 1.73
N GLN A 88 16.01 -0.34 2.13
CA GLN A 88 16.47 -1.52 2.87
C GLN A 88 16.81 -1.13 4.31
N ASP A 89 16.28 -1.87 5.28
CA ASP A 89 16.73 -1.71 6.67
C ASP A 89 18.17 -2.21 6.80
N VAL A 90 19.04 -1.32 7.28
CA VAL A 90 20.47 -1.61 7.51
C VAL A 90 20.86 -1.51 8.98
N VAL A 91 19.92 -1.16 9.87
CA VAL A 91 20.18 -0.91 11.29
C VAL A 91 19.63 -2.02 12.17
N SER A 92 18.41 -2.48 11.92
CA SER A 92 17.69 -3.31 12.91
C SER A 92 18.00 -4.80 12.83
N LYS A 93 19.01 -5.21 12.05
CA LYS A 93 19.57 -6.57 11.99
C LYS A 93 18.52 -7.70 11.88
N GLY A 94 17.41 -7.45 11.19
CA GLY A 94 16.35 -8.46 11.00
C GLY A 94 15.28 -8.51 12.10
N GLU A 95 15.16 -7.46 12.91
CA GLU A 95 14.06 -7.34 13.88
C GLU A 95 12.76 -6.83 13.23
N TYR A 96 12.88 -5.99 12.20
CA TYR A 96 11.76 -5.37 11.48
C TYR A 96 11.76 -5.76 9.98
N ASP A 97 11.04 -5.00 9.16
CA ASP A 97 10.98 -5.20 7.71
C ASP A 97 12.36 -5.06 7.06
N LYS A 98 12.75 -6.05 6.25
CA LYS A 98 14.00 -5.99 5.46
C LYS A 98 13.90 -4.91 4.39
N TYR A 99 12.75 -4.80 3.74
CA TYR A 99 12.53 -3.83 2.69
C TYR A 99 11.22 -3.09 2.86
N VAL A 100 11.22 -1.81 2.52
CA VAL A 100 10.02 -1.02 2.23
C VAL A 100 10.10 -0.59 0.77
N ILE A 101 9.08 -0.95 0.01
CA ILE A 101 8.97 -0.65 -1.42
C ILE A 101 7.77 0.26 -1.64
N ARG A 102 7.98 1.31 -2.44
CA ARG A 102 6.95 2.24 -2.87
C ARG A 102 6.89 2.25 -4.38
N LEU A 103 5.72 1.95 -4.90
CA LEU A 103 5.35 2.18 -6.29
C LEU A 103 4.54 3.47 -6.31
N GLU A 104 5.08 4.55 -6.86
CA GLU A 104 4.42 5.87 -6.85
C GLU A 104 4.39 6.49 -8.24
N LYS A 105 3.24 7.00 -8.65
CA LYS A 105 3.12 7.92 -9.78
C LYS A 105 3.00 9.37 -9.30
N ASP A 106 2.24 9.56 -8.22
CA ASP A 106 2.05 10.81 -7.51
C ASP A 106 1.49 10.53 -6.11
N SER A 107 1.21 11.58 -5.32
CA SER A 107 0.72 11.44 -3.94
C SER A 107 -0.66 10.81 -3.80
N LYS A 108 -1.42 10.67 -4.89
CA LYS A 108 -2.76 10.07 -4.93
C LYS A 108 -2.78 8.69 -5.56
N ASN A 109 -1.72 8.32 -6.29
CA ASN A 109 -1.59 7.07 -7.02
C ASN A 109 -0.33 6.34 -6.55
N PHE A 110 -0.51 5.49 -5.54
CA PHE A 110 0.59 4.76 -4.93
C PHE A 110 0.19 3.37 -4.43
N PHE A 111 1.19 2.50 -4.38
CA PHE A 111 1.12 1.20 -3.73
C PHE A 111 2.40 0.99 -2.94
N HIS A 112 2.29 0.90 -1.62
CA HIS A 112 3.41 0.63 -0.72
C HIS A 112 3.28 -0.75 -0.14
N PHE A 113 4.41 -1.39 0.11
CA PHE A 113 4.44 -2.65 0.84
C PHE A 113 5.80 -2.84 1.49
N ALA A 114 5.84 -3.67 2.51
CA ALA A 114 7.07 -4.05 3.16
C ALA A 114 7.24 -5.56 3.22
N ILE A 115 8.48 -6.00 3.22
CA ILE A 115 8.88 -7.40 3.23
C ILE A 115 9.53 -7.69 4.58
N ASP A 116 8.92 -8.59 5.33
CA ASP A 116 9.40 -9.03 6.63
C ASP A 116 10.77 -9.72 6.50
N SER A 117 11.71 -9.34 7.36
CA SER A 117 13.08 -9.84 7.28
C SER A 117 13.26 -11.31 7.66
N LYS A 118 12.33 -11.86 8.44
CA LYS A 118 12.43 -13.24 8.95
C LYS A 118 11.78 -14.23 8.01
N THR A 119 10.66 -13.84 7.42
CA THR A 119 9.80 -14.71 6.60
C THR A 119 9.96 -14.47 5.11
N GLY A 120 10.46 -13.29 4.70
CA GLY A 120 10.50 -12.88 3.29
C GLY A 120 9.12 -12.64 2.67
N ASN A 121 8.06 -12.66 3.48
CA ASN A 121 6.69 -12.40 3.07
C ASN A 121 6.34 -10.92 3.25
N LEU A 122 5.22 -10.48 2.69
CA LEU A 122 4.70 -9.15 2.96
C LEU A 122 4.29 -9.02 4.43
N SER A 123 4.78 -7.96 5.10
CA SER A 123 4.35 -7.62 6.46
C SER A 123 3.14 -6.69 6.45
N TYR A 124 3.11 -5.75 5.51
CA TYR A 124 1.96 -4.89 5.25
C TYR A 124 1.89 -4.41 3.80
N THR A 125 0.71 -3.93 3.39
CA THR A 125 0.49 -3.10 2.21
C THR A 125 -0.24 -1.81 2.57
N ILE A 126 -0.04 -0.78 1.76
CA ILE A 126 -0.84 0.43 1.74
C ILE A 126 -1.17 0.74 0.28
N GLN A 127 -2.44 0.72 -0.06
CA GLN A 127 -2.91 1.00 -1.43
C GLN A 127 -3.75 2.26 -1.44
N SER A 128 -3.41 3.22 -2.32
CA SER A 128 -4.27 4.36 -2.60
C SER A 128 -5.57 3.93 -3.26
N LEU A 129 -6.68 4.52 -2.84
CA LEU A 129 -8.00 4.33 -3.41
C LEU A 129 -8.57 5.69 -3.81
N ASP A 130 -9.37 5.73 -4.87
CA ASP A 130 -10.18 6.91 -5.13
C ASP A 130 -11.40 6.95 -4.19
N ALA A 131 -11.92 8.15 -3.97
CA ALA A 131 -13.03 8.38 -3.06
C ALA A 131 -14.31 7.62 -3.45
N ALA A 132 -14.60 7.51 -4.76
CA ALA A 132 -15.80 6.82 -5.21
C ALA A 132 -15.70 5.30 -4.98
N THR A 133 -14.52 4.72 -5.25
CA THR A 133 -14.24 3.31 -5.00
C THR A 133 -14.37 2.98 -3.52
N VAL A 134 -13.72 3.74 -2.62
CA VAL A 134 -13.76 3.42 -1.19
C VAL A 134 -15.18 3.54 -0.62
N LEU A 135 -15.96 4.54 -1.05
CA LEU A 135 -17.35 4.73 -0.63
C LEU A 135 -18.30 3.66 -1.17
N SER A 136 -17.92 2.97 -2.25
CA SER A 136 -18.71 1.85 -2.79
C SER A 136 -18.64 0.59 -1.93
N TYR A 137 -17.69 0.52 -0.99
CA TYR A 137 -17.53 -0.66 -0.14
C TYR A 137 -18.59 -0.72 0.96
N PRO A 138 -19.25 -1.88 1.15
CA PRO A 138 -20.39 -2.01 2.06
C PRO A 138 -20.01 -1.75 3.52
N ASN A 139 -18.76 -2.00 3.90
CA ASN A 139 -18.27 -1.76 5.26
C ASN A 139 -17.82 -0.32 5.48
N VAL A 140 -17.53 0.44 4.42
CA VAL A 140 -17.06 1.84 4.55
C VAL A 140 -18.22 2.80 4.73
N LYS A 141 -19.26 2.64 3.91
CA LYS A 141 -20.39 3.59 3.90
C LYS A 141 -21.03 3.77 5.30
N PRO A 142 -21.33 2.71 6.08
CA PRO A 142 -21.90 2.88 7.42
C PRO A 142 -20.97 3.64 8.38
N GLY A 143 -19.66 3.40 8.30
CA GLY A 143 -18.66 4.14 9.08
C GLY A 143 -18.64 5.62 8.72
N VAL A 144 -18.72 5.95 7.43
CA VAL A 144 -18.82 7.35 6.95
C VAL A 144 -20.14 8.00 7.36
N ASP A 145 -21.26 7.28 7.28
CA ASP A 145 -22.56 7.80 7.70
C ASP A 145 -22.57 8.11 9.22
N LYS A 146 -21.99 7.21 10.04
CA LYS A 146 -21.78 7.45 11.49
C LYS A 146 -20.88 8.67 11.73
N PHE A 147 -19.79 8.79 10.96
CA PHE A 147 -18.90 9.94 11.05
C PHE A 147 -19.65 11.24 10.77
N TYR A 148 -20.40 11.32 9.67
CA TYR A 148 -21.22 12.49 9.33
C TYR A 148 -22.35 12.80 10.33
N ALA A 149 -22.83 11.82 11.08
CA ALA A 149 -23.78 12.07 12.17
C ALA A 149 -23.10 12.77 13.36
N SER A 150 -21.85 12.38 13.67
CA SER A 150 -21.05 12.97 14.75
C SER A 150 -20.32 14.27 14.38
N HIS A 151 -20.02 14.46 13.09
CA HIS A 151 -19.30 15.61 12.53
C HIS A 151 -20.06 16.11 11.28
N PRO A 152 -21.24 16.75 11.44
CA PRO A 152 -22.08 17.17 10.31
C PRO A 152 -21.39 18.13 9.34
N GLU A 153 -20.44 18.94 9.81
CA GLU A 153 -19.63 19.85 9.00
C GLU A 153 -18.83 19.13 7.92
N ALA A 154 -18.41 17.88 8.18
CA ALA A 154 -17.65 17.07 7.24
C ALA A 154 -18.46 16.67 5.99
N LYS A 155 -19.80 16.79 6.02
CA LYS A 155 -20.64 16.60 4.81
C LYS A 155 -20.33 17.61 3.71
N SER A 156 -19.77 18.76 4.07
CA SER A 156 -19.33 19.80 3.10
C SER A 156 -17.91 19.58 2.59
N TYR A 157 -17.18 18.59 3.14
CA TYR A 157 -15.78 18.34 2.83
C TYR A 157 -15.68 17.33 1.67
N VAL A 158 -14.56 17.35 0.97
CA VAL A 158 -14.21 16.34 -0.03
C VAL A 158 -13.31 15.29 0.60
N ILE A 159 -13.44 14.02 0.19
CA ILE A 159 -12.44 13.01 0.52
C ILE A 159 -11.21 13.26 -0.37
N SER A 160 -10.17 13.85 0.21
CA SER A 160 -8.96 14.27 -0.50
C SER A 160 -7.92 13.15 -0.60
N SER A 161 -7.98 12.19 0.33
CA SER A 161 -7.18 10.97 0.31
C SER A 161 -7.99 9.80 0.84
N ALA A 162 -7.83 8.65 0.19
CA ALA A 162 -8.29 7.38 0.71
C ALA A 162 -7.22 6.31 0.47
N ASN A 163 -7.01 5.45 1.45
CA ASN A 163 -6.15 4.29 1.29
C ASN A 163 -6.65 3.12 2.14
N ILE A 164 -6.27 1.91 1.78
CA ILE A 164 -6.42 0.72 2.61
C ILE A 164 -5.04 0.29 3.11
N VAL A 165 -4.96 -0.04 4.39
CA VAL A 165 -3.79 -0.65 5.02
C VAL A 165 -4.17 -2.08 5.38
N ASP A 166 -3.46 -3.05 4.83
CA ASP A 166 -3.52 -4.44 5.27
C ASP A 166 -2.23 -4.76 6.03
N ASN A 167 -2.34 -5.07 7.33
CA ASN A 167 -1.20 -5.46 8.15
C ASN A 167 -1.31 -6.96 8.48
N PHE A 168 -0.43 -7.76 7.89
CA PHE A 168 -0.47 -9.21 7.98
C PHE A 168 0.13 -9.72 9.30
N VAL A 169 1.07 -8.98 9.89
CA VAL A 169 1.68 -9.30 11.18
C VAL A 169 0.69 -9.05 12.33
N GLY A 170 0.12 -7.85 12.37
CA GLY A 170 -0.89 -7.42 13.33
C GLY A 170 -2.31 -7.92 13.02
N LYS A 171 -2.49 -8.61 11.88
CA LYS A 171 -3.75 -9.22 11.43
C LYS A 171 -4.93 -8.26 11.43
N PHE A 172 -4.72 -7.03 10.95
CA PHE A 172 -5.79 -6.04 10.81
C PHE A 172 -5.81 -5.45 9.41
N SER A 173 -6.97 -4.92 9.03
CA SER A 173 -7.14 -4.17 7.79
C SER A 173 -8.00 -2.95 8.08
N ARG A 174 -7.60 -1.78 7.58
CA ARG A 174 -8.33 -0.53 7.81
C ARG A 174 -8.31 0.37 6.58
N TYR A 175 -9.42 1.03 6.34
CA TYR A 175 -9.50 2.16 5.42
C TYR A 175 -9.15 3.43 6.18
N ASN A 176 -8.27 4.26 5.62
CA ASN A 176 -8.06 5.63 6.11
C ASN A 176 -8.67 6.58 5.09
N LEU A 177 -9.55 7.47 5.56
CA LEU A 177 -10.19 8.49 4.75
C LEU A 177 -9.86 9.85 5.33
N THR A 178 -9.30 10.74 4.51
CA THR A 178 -9.04 12.13 4.87
C THR A 178 -10.08 13.02 4.19
N PHE A 179 -10.88 13.70 5.00
CA PHE A 179 -11.85 14.70 4.59
C PHE A 179 -11.18 16.07 4.68
N THR A 180 -11.27 16.89 3.64
CA THR A 180 -10.69 18.24 3.60
C THR A 180 -11.76 19.24 3.22
N GLY A 181 -11.91 20.28 4.05
CA GLY A 181 -12.80 21.40 3.79
C GLY A 181 -12.27 22.35 2.72
N LYS A 182 -12.93 23.51 2.59
CA LYS A 182 -12.47 24.56 1.66
C LYS A 182 -11.12 25.14 2.07
N ASP A 183 -10.87 25.26 3.37
CA ASP A 183 -9.55 25.55 3.92
C ASP A 183 -8.77 24.22 4.05
N PRO A 184 -7.62 24.04 3.38
CA PRO A 184 -6.81 22.82 3.48
C PRO A 184 -6.36 22.49 4.90
N LYS A 185 -6.30 23.48 5.81
CA LYS A 185 -5.98 23.25 7.23
C LYS A 185 -7.12 22.56 7.98
N GLN A 186 -8.34 22.65 7.47
CA GLN A 186 -9.50 21.94 8.00
C GLN A 186 -9.53 20.55 7.37
N SER A 187 -8.79 19.63 7.97
CA SER A 187 -8.79 18.24 7.56
C SER A 187 -9.02 17.31 8.73
N ILE A 188 -9.78 16.24 8.48
CA ILE A 188 -10.08 15.20 9.47
C ILE A 188 -9.79 13.86 8.82
N THR A 189 -8.95 13.05 9.46
CA THR A 189 -8.68 11.69 9.02
C THR A 189 -9.35 10.71 9.97
N ILE A 190 -10.11 9.78 9.42
CA ILE A 190 -10.71 8.67 10.16
C ILE A 190 -10.13 7.34 9.68
N GLY A 191 -9.99 6.41 10.61
CA GLY A 191 -9.78 5.00 10.30
C GLY A 191 -11.10 4.24 10.40
N ILE A 192 -11.42 3.40 9.42
CA ILE A 192 -12.56 2.50 9.43
C ILE A 192 -12.02 1.08 9.35
N ASP A 193 -12.35 0.24 10.33
CA ASP A 193 -11.96 -1.16 10.31
C ASP A 193 -12.59 -1.86 9.10
N ALA A 194 -11.76 -2.48 8.26
CA ALA A 194 -12.21 -3.00 6.98
C ALA A 194 -13.08 -4.26 7.10
N LYS A 195 -13.11 -4.90 8.27
CA LYS A 195 -13.92 -6.09 8.54
C LYS A 195 -15.30 -5.72 9.09
N THR A 196 -15.32 -4.80 10.04
CA THR A 196 -16.51 -4.46 10.84
C THR A 196 -17.20 -3.18 10.35
N GLY A 197 -16.49 -2.29 9.67
CA GLY A 197 -16.98 -0.98 9.28
C GLY A 197 -17.08 0.03 10.44
N GLU A 198 -16.58 -0.33 11.63
CA GLU A 198 -16.54 0.57 12.78
C GLU A 198 -15.42 1.60 12.62
N ILE A 199 -15.69 2.82 13.10
CA ILE A 199 -14.67 3.87 13.17
C ILE A 199 -13.68 3.48 14.28
N ILE A 200 -12.40 3.38 13.91
CA ILE A 200 -11.31 3.13 14.85
C ILE A 200 -11.06 4.44 15.61
N PRO A 201 -11.16 4.45 16.95
CA PRO A 201 -10.89 5.64 17.73
C PRO A 201 -9.44 6.09 17.49
N THR A 202 -9.25 7.36 17.18
CA THR A 202 -7.94 7.98 17.35
C THR A 202 -7.59 7.88 18.83
N LYS A 203 -6.51 7.17 19.17
CA LYS A 203 -6.00 7.18 20.54
C LYS A 203 -5.84 8.64 20.93
N LYS A 204 -6.54 9.09 21.99
CA LYS A 204 -6.20 10.35 22.62
C LYS A 204 -4.72 10.25 23.00
N GLN A 205 -3.91 11.19 22.55
CA GLN A 205 -2.66 11.44 23.25
C GLN A 205 -3.07 11.83 24.67
N GLU A 206 -2.80 10.95 25.62
CA GLU A 206 -2.77 11.37 27.01
C GLU A 206 -1.63 12.39 27.09
N ASN A 207 -1.99 13.65 27.33
CA ASN A 207 -1.05 14.74 27.57
C ASN A 207 -0.36 14.55 28.92
#